data_AF-A0A7C4FF92-F1
#
_entry.id   AF-A0A7C4FF92-F1
#
_cell.length_a   1.000
_cell.length_b   1.000
_cell.length_c   1.000
_cell.angle_alpha   90.00
_cell.angle_beta   90.00
_cell.angle_gamma   90.00
#
_symmetry.space_group_name_H-M   'P 1'
#
loop_
_entity.id
_entity.type
_entity.pdbx_description
1 polymer ?
#
loop_
_entity_poly.entity_id
_entity_poly.type
_entity_poly.pdbx_seq_one_letter_code
_entity_poly.pdbx_strand_id
1 'polypeptide(L)'
;MWMDVNMFVVGGFTINLFRIRASSPDIKVRYINLQDNFTINNVIHKLEHEYKCIAGPQYGSYRGLEPGVYFVCNGYETLTSDNIGYSFETKIINSSSYVMKYLVLKAIAKKVQELSNEGKLFLHHNWFAYSQITCCDSEILQYSKPYKLFVLRPCLVLRVEHLLVDDEDRLYLLADLKLKRFHSLTLSNTIKILMEKGLDTQKINELLRAHYYTCIDNENGVDCAVNKIEGNEVEVIIESKTRKLALDNVMLNSHPKHTRDFIENQLGEKISEIEKLQRTLGRQRPKYKIENIKTYIKKLLIEYGVFPIRLGNVDYVLKLVPQTIFPSYR
;
A
#
# COMPACT_ATOMS: atom_id res chain seq x y z
N MET A 1 46.12 -1.16 40.66
CA MET A 1 44.70 -0.87 40.95
C MET A 1 44.25 0.23 40.01
N TRP A 2 43.94 -0.14 38.77
CA TRP A 2 43.29 0.72 37.79
C TRP A 2 41.93 0.08 37.54
N MET A 3 40.87 0.78 37.92
CA MET A 3 39.51 0.30 37.80
C MET A 3 39.14 0.20 36.32
N ASP A 4 38.75 -1.00 35.91
CA ASP A 4 38.00 -1.25 34.68
C ASP A 4 36.78 -0.34 34.66
N VAL A 5 36.84 0.72 33.86
CA VAL A 5 35.65 1.46 33.47
C VAL A 5 34.90 0.57 32.50
N ASN A 6 33.98 -0.22 33.04
CA ASN A 6 32.91 -0.86 32.29
C ASN A 6 32.18 0.22 31.49
N MET A 7 32.60 0.38 30.24
CA MET A 7 31.91 1.20 29.27
C MET A 7 30.57 0.52 29.01
N PHE A 8 29.52 1.01 29.67
CA PHE A 8 28.14 0.62 29.40
C PHE A 8 27.89 0.80 27.90
N VAL A 9 27.81 -0.30 27.14
CA VAL A 9 27.33 -0.28 25.76
C VAL A 9 25.85 0.08 25.84
N VAL A 10 25.54 1.37 25.71
CA VAL A 10 24.18 1.88 25.61
C VAL A 10 23.57 1.27 24.34
N GLY A 11 22.57 0.42 24.53
CA GLY A 11 22.00 -0.45 23.50
C GLY A 11 21.47 0.31 22.29
N GLY A 12 21.79 -0.20 21.09
CA GLY A 12 21.24 0.34 19.84
C GLY A 12 19.73 0.14 19.71
N PHE A 13 19.09 0.98 18.89
CA PHE A 13 17.68 0.90 18.58
C PHE A 13 17.45 -0.03 17.39
N THR A 14 16.75 -1.14 17.61
CA THR A 14 16.31 -2.01 16.52
C THR A 14 15.14 -1.35 15.79
N ILE A 15 15.26 -1.23 14.48
CA ILE A 15 14.23 -0.66 13.60
C ILE A 15 13.70 -1.69 12.62
N ASN A 16 12.49 -1.46 12.11
CA ASN A 16 11.76 -2.31 11.18
C ASN A 16 12.26 -2.20 9.72
N LEU A 17 13.58 -2.31 9.57
CA LEU A 17 14.30 -2.18 8.32
C LEU A 17 15.05 -3.48 8.03
N PHE A 18 14.78 -4.11 6.90
CA PHE A 18 15.26 -5.45 6.56
C PHE A 18 16.09 -5.42 5.29
N ARG A 19 17.30 -5.97 5.31
CA ARG A 19 18.22 -5.86 4.16
C ARG A 19 17.72 -6.66 2.96
N ILE A 20 17.69 -6.04 1.79
CA ILE A 20 17.50 -6.71 0.51
C ILE A 20 18.90 -6.95 -0.08
N ARG A 21 19.25 -8.19 -0.38
CA ARG A 21 20.54 -8.57 -0.96
C ARG A 21 20.38 -9.01 -2.41
N ALA A 22 21.11 -8.36 -3.30
CA ALA A 22 21.26 -8.81 -4.68
C ALA A 22 22.20 -10.02 -4.77
N SER A 23 21.95 -10.92 -5.71
CA SER A 23 22.82 -12.06 -6.02
C SER A 23 24.08 -11.66 -6.80
N SER A 24 24.09 -10.48 -7.43
CA SER A 24 25.18 -9.89 -8.19
C SER A 24 25.34 -8.40 -7.84
N PRO A 25 26.58 -7.87 -7.76
CA PRO A 25 26.80 -6.44 -7.53
C PRO A 25 26.27 -5.57 -8.67
N ASP A 26 26.20 -6.13 -9.89
CA ASP A 26 25.81 -5.40 -11.09
C ASP A 26 24.56 -5.99 -11.75
N ILE A 27 23.75 -5.10 -12.32
CA ILE A 27 22.55 -5.41 -13.09
C ILE A 27 22.59 -4.71 -14.44
N LYS A 28 22.12 -5.40 -15.48
CA LYS A 28 21.88 -4.81 -16.80
C LYS A 28 20.49 -4.19 -16.84
N VAL A 29 20.43 -2.89 -17.12
CA VAL A 29 19.19 -2.12 -17.27
C VAL A 29 19.19 -1.41 -18.62
N ARG A 30 18.00 -1.12 -19.14
CA ARG A 30 17.87 -0.19 -20.27
C ARG A 30 17.69 1.22 -19.74
N TYR A 31 18.21 2.18 -20.48
CA TYR A 31 18.21 3.59 -20.09
C TYR A 31 17.77 4.47 -21.27
N ILE A 32 16.83 5.38 -20.98
CA ILE A 32 16.45 6.48 -21.87
C ILE A 32 16.86 7.78 -21.17
N ASN A 33 17.70 8.58 -21.82
CA ASN A 33 18.10 9.89 -21.31
C ASN A 33 16.94 10.89 -21.48
N LEU A 34 16.47 11.43 -20.37
CA LEU A 34 15.42 12.46 -20.33
C LEU A 34 15.70 13.41 -19.17
N GLN A 35 15.49 14.71 -19.40
CA GLN A 35 15.71 15.76 -18.39
C GLN A 35 14.40 16.32 -17.83
N ASP A 36 13.28 16.15 -18.55
CA ASP A 36 11.98 16.67 -18.16
C ASP A 36 11.17 15.66 -17.33
N ASN A 37 10.71 16.08 -16.14
CA ASN A 37 9.98 15.22 -15.21
C ASN A 37 8.64 14.73 -15.77
N PHE A 38 7.95 15.57 -16.55
CA PHE A 38 6.67 15.21 -17.15
C PHE A 38 6.86 14.13 -18.22
N THR A 39 7.85 14.31 -19.11
CA THR A 39 8.23 13.30 -20.11
C THR A 39 8.68 12.00 -19.46
N ILE A 40 9.52 12.06 -18.40
CA ILE A 40 9.95 10.87 -17.63
C ILE A 40 8.73 10.06 -17.16
N ASN A 41 7.75 10.72 -16.54
CA ASN A 41 6.57 10.05 -16.01
C ASN A 41 5.70 9.45 -17.13
N ASN A 42 5.53 10.15 -18.25
CA ASN A 42 4.78 9.64 -19.41
C ASN A 42 5.45 8.40 -20.02
N VAL A 43 6.77 8.42 -20.17
CA VAL A 43 7.53 7.28 -20.71
C VAL A 43 7.46 6.08 -19.76
N ILE A 44 7.56 6.30 -18.44
CA ILE A 44 7.35 5.24 -17.45
C ILE A 44 5.95 4.64 -17.60
N HIS A 45 4.91 5.46 -17.66
CA HIS A 45 3.54 4.99 -17.84
C HIS A 45 3.40 4.14 -19.11
N LYS A 46 3.95 4.61 -20.23
CA LYS A 46 3.98 3.87 -21.50
C LYS A 46 4.66 2.51 -21.36
N LEU A 47 5.88 2.48 -20.81
CA LEU A 47 6.67 1.27 -20.57
C LEU A 47 5.93 0.23 -19.71
N GLU A 48 5.22 0.68 -18.68
CA GLU A 48 4.55 -0.20 -17.72
C GLU A 48 3.21 -0.72 -18.24
N HIS A 49 2.40 0.14 -18.86
CA HIS A 49 1.07 -0.21 -19.31
C HIS A 49 1.07 -0.97 -20.63
N GLU A 50 1.86 -0.52 -21.61
CA GLU A 50 1.88 -1.08 -22.97
C GLU A 50 2.85 -2.25 -23.08
N TYR A 51 4.04 -2.14 -22.48
CA TYR A 51 5.12 -3.12 -22.66
C TYR A 51 5.38 -4.02 -21.44
N LYS A 52 4.61 -3.84 -20.35
CA LYS A 52 4.71 -4.63 -19.11
C LYS A 52 6.12 -4.66 -18.51
N CYS A 53 6.91 -3.63 -18.79
CA CYS A 53 8.23 -3.43 -18.20
C CYS A 53 8.12 -2.96 -16.75
N ILE A 54 9.22 -3.06 -16.01
CA ILE A 54 9.40 -2.44 -14.70
C ILE A 54 10.31 -1.24 -14.92
N ALA A 55 9.80 -0.02 -14.69
CA ALA A 55 10.51 1.21 -15.00
C ALA A 55 10.58 2.16 -13.79
N GLY A 56 11.67 2.90 -13.67
CA GLY A 56 11.98 3.75 -12.52
C GLY A 56 12.52 5.11 -12.97
N PRO A 57 12.07 6.21 -12.34
CA PRO A 57 12.56 7.54 -12.67
C PRO A 57 13.89 7.85 -11.99
N GLN A 58 14.73 8.61 -12.69
CA GLN A 58 15.83 9.37 -12.11
C GLN A 58 15.63 10.83 -12.52
N TYR A 59 15.08 11.67 -11.64
CA TYR A 59 14.69 13.05 -12.01
C TYR A 59 15.88 14.03 -12.09
N GLY A 60 17.02 13.68 -11.54
CA GLY A 60 18.21 14.53 -11.51
C GLY A 60 19.47 13.70 -11.33
N SER A 61 20.64 14.28 -11.59
CA SER A 61 21.90 13.57 -11.41
C SER A 61 22.11 13.27 -9.93
N TYR A 62 22.23 12.00 -9.57
CA TYR A 62 22.45 11.59 -8.18
C TYR A 62 23.31 10.34 -8.12
N ARG A 63 24.41 10.41 -7.36
CA ARG A 63 25.29 9.26 -7.06
C ARG A 63 25.76 8.51 -8.32
N GLY A 64 26.15 9.27 -9.35
CA GLY A 64 26.65 8.72 -10.62
C GLY A 64 25.57 8.23 -11.58
N LEU A 65 24.28 8.36 -11.23
CA LEU A 65 23.17 8.10 -12.15
C LEU A 65 22.74 9.38 -12.85
N GLU A 66 22.62 9.31 -14.17
CA GLU A 66 22.11 10.40 -15.01
C GLU A 66 20.57 10.48 -14.99
N PRO A 67 19.98 11.67 -15.20
CA PRO A 67 18.54 11.84 -15.30
C PRO A 67 17.95 11.05 -16.46
N GLY A 68 16.81 10.40 -16.23
CA GLY A 68 16.11 9.64 -17.26
C GLY A 68 15.25 8.52 -16.70
N VAL A 69 15.00 7.53 -17.55
CA VAL A 69 14.20 6.35 -17.22
C VAL A 69 15.08 5.11 -17.29
N TYR A 70 15.15 4.38 -16.18
CA TYR A 70 15.82 3.09 -16.10
C TYR A 70 14.77 2.00 -16.07
N PHE A 71 14.93 0.92 -16.83
CA PHE A 71 13.90 -0.11 -16.92
C PHE A 71 14.41 -1.51 -17.27
N VAL A 72 13.59 -2.50 -16.94
CA VAL A 72 13.80 -3.93 -17.22
C VAL A 72 12.50 -4.51 -17.77
N CYS A 73 12.56 -5.27 -18.87
CA CYS A 73 11.39 -5.89 -19.49
C CYS A 73 11.57 -7.41 -19.56
N ASN A 74 10.46 -8.14 -19.41
CA ASN A 74 10.43 -9.58 -19.66
C ASN A 74 9.98 -9.79 -21.11
N GLY A 75 10.88 -10.24 -21.99
CA GLY A 75 10.61 -10.39 -23.42
C GLY A 75 11.11 -9.17 -24.20
N TYR A 76 12.35 -9.25 -24.67
CA TYR A 76 13.06 -8.15 -25.33
C TYR A 76 12.71 -8.00 -26.81
N GLU A 77 12.04 -8.99 -27.39
CA GLU A 77 11.91 -9.13 -28.85
C GLU A 77 10.95 -8.11 -29.49
N THR A 78 10.12 -7.44 -28.69
CA THR A 78 9.13 -6.46 -29.18
C THR A 78 9.49 -5.00 -28.91
N LEU A 79 10.57 -4.73 -28.17
CA LEU A 79 10.99 -3.37 -27.80
C LEU A 79 12.08 -2.86 -28.74
N THR A 80 11.69 -1.96 -29.63
CA THR A 80 12.59 -1.16 -30.47
C THR A 80 12.45 0.32 -30.10
N SER A 81 13.49 1.11 -30.39
CA SER A 81 13.44 2.56 -30.17
C SER A 81 12.30 3.22 -30.95
N ASP A 82 11.97 2.66 -32.13
CA ASP A 82 10.88 3.12 -32.98
C ASP A 82 9.50 2.93 -32.32
N ASN A 83 9.29 1.80 -31.63
CA ASN A 83 8.00 1.52 -30.96
C ASN A 83 7.77 2.44 -29.75
N ILE A 84 8.83 2.69 -28.98
CA ILE A 84 8.76 3.53 -27.77
C ILE A 84 8.72 5.02 -28.15
N GLY A 85 9.31 5.39 -29.29
CA GLY A 85 9.51 6.77 -29.73
C GLY A 85 10.74 7.43 -29.10
N TYR A 86 11.62 6.63 -28.48
CA TYR A 86 12.82 7.10 -27.78
C TYR A 86 13.97 6.12 -27.99
N SER A 87 15.17 6.66 -28.21
CA SER A 87 16.39 5.86 -28.19
C SER A 87 16.68 5.37 -26.77
N PHE A 88 17.15 4.13 -26.67
CA PHE A 88 17.60 3.58 -25.39
C PHE A 88 18.86 2.75 -25.57
N GLU A 89 19.68 2.72 -24.52
CA GLU A 89 20.90 1.94 -24.47
C GLU A 89 20.87 0.97 -23.28
N THR A 90 21.78 -0.01 -23.29
CA THR A 90 22.00 -0.87 -22.11
C THR A 90 23.06 -0.23 -21.22
N LYS A 91 22.74 -0.02 -19.94
CA LYS A 91 23.71 0.35 -18.91
C LYS A 91 23.91 -0.80 -17.93
N ILE A 92 25.14 -0.92 -17.43
CA ILE A 92 25.47 -1.75 -16.28
C ILE A 92 25.57 -0.81 -15.10
N ILE A 93 24.75 -1.05 -14.07
CA ILE A 93 24.73 -0.23 -12.86
C ILE A 93 24.82 -1.14 -11.62
N ASN A 94 25.21 -0.55 -10.49
CA ASN A 94 25.16 -1.24 -9.21
C ASN A 94 23.72 -1.67 -8.88
N SER A 95 23.53 -2.95 -8.57
CA SER A 95 22.24 -3.59 -8.23
C SER A 95 21.56 -3.00 -7.00
N SER A 96 22.29 -2.24 -6.18
CA SER A 96 21.78 -1.53 -5.01
C SER A 96 21.75 -0.01 -5.19
N SER A 97 22.02 0.52 -6.39
CA SER A 97 22.00 1.96 -6.66
C SER A 97 20.62 2.60 -6.38
N TYR A 98 20.60 3.92 -6.25
CA TYR A 98 19.40 4.66 -5.84
C TYR A 98 18.14 4.33 -6.66
N VAL A 99 18.26 4.28 -7.99
CA VAL A 99 17.11 4.00 -8.88
C VAL A 99 16.53 2.59 -8.68
N MET A 100 17.35 1.64 -8.20
CA MET A 100 16.92 0.26 -7.95
C MET A 100 15.85 0.17 -6.87
N LYS A 101 15.76 1.14 -5.95
CA LYS A 101 14.68 1.17 -4.95
C LYS A 101 13.30 1.21 -5.63
N TYR A 102 13.18 1.95 -6.74
CA TYR A 102 11.93 2.03 -7.50
C TYR A 102 11.66 0.74 -8.28
N LEU A 103 12.68 0.22 -8.97
CA LEU A 103 12.53 -1.01 -9.77
C LEU A 103 12.18 -2.21 -8.89
N VAL A 104 12.90 -2.40 -7.77
CA VAL A 104 12.62 -3.47 -6.81
C VAL A 104 11.23 -3.29 -6.19
N LEU A 105 10.85 -2.07 -5.80
CA LEU A 105 9.50 -1.83 -5.26
C LEU A 105 8.41 -2.19 -6.28
N LYS A 106 8.54 -1.78 -7.54
CA LYS A 106 7.55 -2.09 -8.58
C LYS A 106 7.52 -3.58 -8.92
N ALA A 107 8.65 -4.26 -8.86
CA ALA A 107 8.70 -5.70 -8.98
C ALA A 107 7.90 -6.38 -7.84
N ILE A 108 8.09 -5.93 -6.60
CA ILE A 108 7.32 -6.40 -5.44
C ILE A 108 5.83 -6.12 -5.66
N ALA A 109 5.47 -4.92 -6.13
CA ALA A 109 4.09 -4.53 -6.40
C ALA A 109 3.43 -5.48 -7.42
N LYS A 110 4.12 -5.80 -8.52
CA LYS A 110 3.64 -6.76 -9.52
C LYS A 110 3.34 -8.13 -8.91
N LYS A 111 4.26 -8.68 -8.11
CA LYS A 111 4.04 -9.96 -7.41
C LYS A 111 2.90 -9.90 -6.39
N VAL A 112 2.79 -8.80 -5.66
CA VAL A 112 1.69 -8.58 -4.71
C VAL A 112 0.33 -8.53 -5.44
N GLN A 113 0.25 -7.89 -6.60
CA GLN A 113 -0.96 -7.86 -7.42
C GLN A 113 -1.30 -9.26 -7.97
N GLU A 114 -0.32 -10.02 -8.47
CA GLU A 114 -0.51 -11.41 -8.89
C GLU A 114 -1.12 -12.25 -7.76
N LEU A 115 -0.55 -12.18 -6.55
CA LEU A 115 -1.06 -12.90 -5.38
C LEU A 115 -2.45 -12.45 -4.93
N SER A 116 -2.79 -11.17 -5.12
CA SER A 116 -4.14 -10.67 -4.86
C SER A 116 -5.15 -11.23 -5.85
N ASN A 117 -4.78 -11.35 -7.13
CA ASN A 117 -5.64 -11.94 -8.16
C ASN A 117 -5.89 -13.44 -7.89
N GLU A 118 -4.92 -14.12 -7.25
CA GLU A 118 -5.05 -15.49 -6.75
C GLU A 118 -5.83 -15.60 -5.42
N GLY A 119 -6.26 -14.48 -4.83
CA GLY A 119 -6.99 -14.46 -3.55
C GLY A 119 -6.13 -14.70 -2.30
N LYS A 120 -4.80 -14.81 -2.44
CA LYS A 120 -3.87 -15.02 -1.31
C LYS A 120 -3.67 -13.75 -0.48
N LEU A 121 -3.80 -12.59 -1.11
CA LEU A 121 -3.68 -11.28 -0.47
C LEU A 121 -4.94 -10.45 -0.70
N PHE A 122 -5.20 -9.52 0.22
CA PHE A 122 -6.23 -8.50 0.06
C PHE A 122 -5.59 -7.14 -0.25
N LEU A 123 -6.00 -6.53 -1.36
CA LEU A 123 -5.58 -5.18 -1.76
C LEU A 123 -6.76 -4.22 -1.75
N HIS A 124 -6.54 -3.02 -1.21
CA HIS A 124 -7.52 -1.95 -1.22
C HIS A 124 -7.30 -1.00 -2.42
N HIS A 125 -8.26 -0.15 -2.76
CA HIS A 125 -8.19 0.72 -3.96
C HIS A 125 -6.84 1.45 -4.15
N ASN A 126 -6.32 2.10 -3.10
CA ASN A 126 -4.99 2.77 -3.14
C ASN A 126 -3.83 1.95 -2.58
N TRP A 127 -3.78 0.64 -2.86
CA TRP A 127 -2.77 -0.26 -2.28
C TRP A 127 -1.35 0.09 -2.72
N PHE A 128 -1.16 0.73 -3.89
CA PHE A 128 0.14 1.22 -4.35
C PHE A 128 0.09 2.71 -4.64
N ALA A 129 0.70 3.51 -3.77
CA ALA A 129 0.73 4.97 -3.91
C ALA A 129 1.98 5.55 -3.22
N TYR A 130 2.50 6.68 -3.72
CA TYR A 130 3.63 7.41 -3.11
C TYR A 130 4.86 6.53 -2.81
N SER A 131 5.24 5.66 -3.74
CA SER A 131 6.34 4.69 -3.55
C SER A 131 6.17 3.80 -2.31
N GLN A 132 4.93 3.40 -2.03
CA GLN A 132 4.59 2.54 -0.91
C GLN A 132 3.55 1.51 -1.34
N ILE A 133 3.76 0.26 -0.94
CA ILE A 133 2.81 -0.85 -1.12
C ILE A 133 2.11 -1.10 0.22
N THR A 134 0.79 -1.22 0.20
CA THR A 134 0.02 -1.80 1.30
C THR A 134 -0.57 -3.12 0.82
N CYS A 135 -0.13 -4.24 1.38
CA CYS A 135 -0.78 -5.53 1.19
C CYS A 135 -1.33 -6.05 2.52
N CYS A 136 -2.53 -6.60 2.49
CA CYS A 136 -3.18 -7.16 3.67
C CYS A 136 -3.26 -8.67 3.56
N ASP A 137 -3.22 -9.32 4.72
CA ASP A 137 -3.53 -10.74 4.81
C ASP A 137 -4.97 -10.99 4.34
N SER A 138 -5.16 -12.09 3.61
CA SER A 138 -6.48 -12.58 3.22
C SER A 138 -7.24 -13.16 4.41
N GLU A 139 -6.52 -13.57 5.46
CA GLU A 139 -7.12 -13.92 6.74
C GLU A 139 -7.62 -12.69 7.50
N ILE A 140 -8.78 -12.86 8.13
CA ILE A 140 -9.50 -11.81 8.85
C ILE A 140 -9.32 -12.05 10.34
N LEU A 141 -8.91 -11.00 11.06
CA LEU A 141 -8.77 -11.07 12.51
C LEU A 141 -10.14 -11.07 13.19
N GLN A 142 -11.03 -10.19 12.73
CA GLN A 142 -12.37 -10.08 13.28
C GLN A 142 -13.32 -9.42 12.28
N TYR A 143 -14.56 -9.92 12.27
CA TYR A 143 -15.71 -9.22 11.72
C TYR A 143 -16.50 -8.57 12.85
N SER A 144 -17.03 -7.39 12.61
CA SER A 144 -18.06 -6.84 13.49
C SER A 144 -19.32 -7.71 13.43
N LYS A 145 -20.18 -7.55 14.43
CA LYS A 145 -21.42 -8.31 14.58
C LYS A 145 -22.61 -7.34 14.68
N PRO A 146 -23.81 -7.77 14.27
CA PRO A 146 -24.12 -9.08 13.66
C PRO A 146 -23.93 -9.14 12.14
N TYR A 147 -23.90 -8.01 11.45
CA TYR A 147 -23.99 -7.93 9.98
C TYR A 147 -22.63 -7.96 9.26
N LYS A 148 -21.51 -8.00 10.01
CA LYS A 148 -20.15 -8.05 9.45
C LYS A 148 -19.82 -6.83 8.57
N LEU A 149 -20.37 -5.66 8.92
CA LEU A 149 -20.17 -4.42 8.16
C LEU A 149 -18.74 -3.91 8.21
N PHE A 150 -17.96 -4.35 9.19
CA PHE A 150 -16.56 -4.04 9.35
C PHE A 150 -15.73 -5.31 9.44
N VAL A 151 -14.53 -5.21 8.89
CA VAL A 151 -13.53 -6.26 8.94
C VAL A 151 -12.19 -5.67 9.34
N LEU A 152 -11.51 -6.31 10.28
CA LEU A 152 -10.15 -5.97 10.71
C LEU A 152 -9.16 -6.93 10.06
N ARG A 153 -8.20 -6.37 9.31
CA ARG A 153 -7.12 -7.14 8.69
C ARG A 153 -5.74 -6.62 9.10
N PRO A 154 -4.74 -7.49 9.23
CA PRO A 154 -3.35 -7.09 9.34
C PRO A 154 -2.80 -6.76 7.95
N CYS A 155 -2.13 -5.62 7.85
CA CYS A 155 -1.58 -5.12 6.60
C CYS A 155 -0.13 -4.71 6.77
N LEU A 156 0.73 -5.18 5.87
CA LEU A 156 2.07 -4.68 5.72
C LEU A 156 2.06 -3.43 4.85
N VAL A 157 2.70 -2.38 5.36
CA VAL A 157 3.03 -1.17 4.63
C VAL A 157 4.52 -1.21 4.33
N LEU A 158 4.86 -1.28 3.05
CA LEU A 158 6.19 -1.59 2.55
C LEU A 158 6.74 -0.42 1.74
N ARG A 159 8.01 -0.08 1.97
CA ARG A 159 8.81 0.81 1.13
C ARG A 159 10.18 0.21 0.91
N VAL A 160 10.74 0.42 -0.27
CA VAL A 160 12.14 0.09 -0.53
C VAL A 160 12.95 1.37 -0.40
N GLU A 161 13.91 1.34 0.50
CA GLU A 161 14.82 2.44 0.78
C GLU A 161 16.21 2.11 0.27
N HIS A 162 16.86 3.11 -0.31
CA HIS A 162 18.29 3.09 -0.61
C HIS A 162 19.02 3.85 0.50
N LEU A 163 20.02 3.22 1.09
CA LEU A 163 20.88 3.81 2.11
C LEU A 163 22.33 3.54 1.79
N LEU A 164 23.16 4.56 2.03
CA LEU A 164 24.60 4.44 2.01
C LEU A 164 25.11 3.98 3.38
N VAL A 165 25.83 2.87 3.43
CA VAL A 165 26.44 2.37 4.67
C VAL A 165 27.88 1.99 4.38
N ASP A 166 28.82 2.64 5.06
CA ASP A 166 30.26 2.46 4.85
C ASP A 166 30.66 2.67 3.38
N ASP A 167 30.13 3.73 2.76
CA ASP A 167 30.30 4.07 1.35
C ASP A 167 29.80 3.04 0.32
N GLU A 168 29.09 2.00 0.77
CA GLU A 168 28.40 1.04 -0.09
C GLU A 168 26.90 1.32 -0.22
N ASP A 169 26.40 1.33 -1.46
CA ASP A 169 24.96 1.40 -1.73
C ASP A 169 24.28 0.10 -1.26
N ARG A 170 23.21 0.24 -0.46
CA ARG A 170 22.44 -0.90 0.06
C ARG A 170 20.94 -0.63 -0.05
N LEU A 171 20.19 -1.68 -0.37
CA LEU A 171 18.73 -1.64 -0.38
C LEU A 171 18.14 -2.27 0.88
N TYR A 172 17.07 -1.67 1.36
CA TYR A 172 16.33 -2.13 2.52
C TYR A 172 14.84 -2.10 2.26
N LEU A 173 14.13 -3.07 2.82
CA LEU A 173 12.68 -3.05 2.95
C LEU A 173 12.33 -2.44 4.30
N LEU A 174 11.76 -1.23 4.29
CA LEU A 174 11.07 -0.68 5.45
C LEU A 174 9.66 -1.27 5.48
N ALA A 175 9.30 -1.92 6.59
CA ALA A 175 8.02 -2.61 6.71
C ALA A 175 7.32 -2.24 8.02
N ASP A 176 6.11 -1.69 7.95
CA ASP A 176 5.27 -1.41 9.11
C ASP A 176 4.02 -2.31 9.09
N LEU A 177 3.65 -2.85 10.25
CA LEU A 177 2.43 -3.63 10.40
C LEU A 177 1.33 -2.70 10.92
N LYS A 178 0.29 -2.52 10.12
CA LYS A 178 -0.91 -1.76 10.48
C LYS A 178 -2.12 -2.68 10.48
N LEU A 179 -2.93 -2.59 11.52
CA LEU A 179 -4.24 -3.22 11.51
C LEU A 179 -5.23 -2.25 10.90
N LYS A 180 -5.68 -2.54 9.67
CA LYS A 180 -6.61 -1.68 8.94
C LYS A 180 -8.02 -2.23 9.05
N ARG A 181 -8.97 -1.31 9.27
CA ARG A 181 -10.41 -1.57 9.22
C ARG A 181 -10.91 -1.30 7.80
N PHE A 182 -11.67 -2.24 7.25
CA PHE A 182 -12.42 -2.04 6.01
C PHE A 182 -13.90 -2.18 6.32
N HIS A 183 -14.76 -1.58 5.49
CA HIS A 183 -16.20 -1.62 5.72
C HIS A 183 -16.99 -1.78 4.43
N SER A 184 -18.18 -2.38 4.55
CA SER A 184 -19.16 -2.59 3.49
C SER A 184 -20.44 -1.75 3.72
N LEU A 185 -20.28 -0.57 4.31
CA LEU A 185 -21.36 0.39 4.58
C LEU A 185 -21.90 1.10 3.33
N THR A 186 -22.19 0.36 2.26
CA THR A 186 -22.94 0.92 1.14
C THR A 186 -24.35 1.31 1.60
N LEU A 187 -24.98 2.26 0.91
CA LEU A 187 -26.37 2.59 1.20
C LEU A 187 -27.28 1.38 1.00
N SER A 188 -27.00 0.55 0.00
CA SER A 188 -27.74 -0.71 -0.25
C SER A 188 -27.76 -1.61 1.00
N ASN A 189 -26.59 -1.90 1.57
CA ASN A 189 -26.47 -2.71 2.78
C ASN A 189 -27.13 -2.03 4.00
N THR A 190 -26.97 -0.71 4.12
CA THR A 190 -27.52 0.06 5.23
C THR A 190 -29.05 0.07 5.21
N ILE A 191 -29.66 0.33 4.04
CA ILE A 191 -31.11 0.34 3.82
C ILE A 191 -31.68 -1.06 4.09
N LYS A 192 -31.03 -2.11 3.56
CA LYS A 192 -31.45 -3.50 3.79
C LYS A 192 -31.56 -3.81 5.29
N ILE A 193 -30.56 -3.46 6.08
CA ILE A 193 -30.55 -3.69 7.54
C ILE A 193 -31.66 -2.92 8.25
N LEU A 194 -31.90 -1.66 7.85
CA LEU A 194 -32.97 -0.84 8.44
C LEU A 194 -34.36 -1.39 8.08
N MET A 195 -34.56 -1.86 6.86
CA MET A 195 -35.80 -2.53 6.44
C MET A 195 -36.03 -3.84 7.19
N GLU A 196 -34.98 -4.65 7.39
CA GLU A 196 -35.04 -5.88 8.21
C GLU A 196 -35.42 -5.59 9.67
N LYS A 197 -35.13 -4.38 10.17
CA LYS A 197 -35.55 -3.89 11.49
C LYS A 197 -36.96 -3.30 11.52
N GLY A 198 -37.68 -3.34 10.40
CA GLY A 198 -39.07 -2.89 10.29
C GLY A 198 -39.23 -1.38 10.10
N LEU A 199 -38.18 -0.64 9.72
CA LEU A 199 -38.31 0.77 9.38
C LEU A 199 -38.92 0.91 7.98
N ASP A 200 -39.88 1.83 7.83
CA ASP A 200 -40.42 2.20 6.54
C ASP A 200 -39.45 3.08 5.72
N THR A 201 -39.69 3.16 4.42
CA THR A 201 -38.86 3.90 3.46
C THR A 201 -38.77 5.39 3.78
N GLN A 202 -39.83 5.99 4.33
CA GLN A 202 -39.84 7.42 4.66
C GLN A 202 -38.88 7.70 5.82
N LYS A 203 -38.96 6.90 6.88
CA LYS A 203 -38.07 7.00 8.04
C LYS A 203 -36.61 6.71 7.68
N ILE A 204 -36.37 5.75 6.80
CA ILE A 204 -35.03 5.45 6.27
C ILE A 204 -34.45 6.66 5.53
N ASN A 205 -35.25 7.31 4.67
CA ASN A 205 -34.82 8.51 3.94
C ASN A 205 -34.44 9.64 4.91
N GLU A 206 -35.26 9.90 5.93
CA GLU A 206 -34.99 10.92 6.94
C GLU A 206 -33.69 10.66 7.71
N LEU A 207 -33.50 9.42 8.18
CA LEU A 207 -32.32 9.03 8.96
C LEU A 207 -31.04 9.16 8.14
N LEU A 208 -31.04 8.64 6.91
CA LEU A 208 -29.83 8.57 6.09
C LEU A 208 -29.39 9.95 5.56
N ARG A 209 -30.29 10.92 5.40
CA ARG A 209 -29.91 12.30 5.02
C ARG A 209 -29.05 13.02 6.06
N ALA A 210 -29.08 12.59 7.33
CA ALA A 210 -28.37 13.24 8.43
C ALA A 210 -26.87 12.89 8.53
N HIS A 211 -26.33 12.15 7.55
CA HIS A 211 -24.97 11.62 7.61
C HIS A 211 -24.11 12.05 6.41
N TYR A 212 -22.81 11.84 6.56
CA TYR A 212 -21.81 12.11 5.52
C TYR A 212 -21.47 10.84 4.76
N TYR A 213 -21.24 10.98 3.46
CA TYR A 213 -20.99 9.87 2.55
C TYR A 213 -19.78 10.14 1.67
N THR A 214 -19.18 9.05 1.19
CA THR A 214 -18.28 9.06 0.05
C THR A 214 -18.99 8.41 -1.13
N CYS A 215 -19.08 9.12 -2.24
CA CYS A 215 -19.66 8.65 -3.49
C CYS A 215 -18.56 8.26 -4.47
N ILE A 216 -18.75 7.18 -5.22
CA ILE A 216 -17.89 6.81 -6.34
C ILE A 216 -18.46 7.47 -7.60
N ASP A 217 -17.78 8.51 -8.09
CA ASP A 217 -18.10 9.22 -9.33
C ASP A 217 -16.91 9.14 -10.29
N ASN A 218 -17.10 8.57 -11.47
CA ASN A 218 -16.04 8.35 -12.46
C ASN A 218 -14.76 7.71 -11.86
N GLU A 219 -14.93 6.61 -11.13
CA GLU A 219 -13.86 5.84 -10.46
C GLU A 219 -13.16 6.55 -9.29
N ASN A 220 -13.50 7.81 -9.01
CA ASN A 220 -12.95 8.57 -7.90
C ASN A 220 -13.94 8.64 -6.73
N GLY A 221 -13.41 8.52 -5.51
CA GLY A 221 -14.17 8.76 -4.29
C GLY A 221 -14.26 10.26 -4.01
N VAL A 222 -15.46 10.79 -3.89
CA VAL A 222 -15.72 12.20 -3.54
C VAL A 222 -16.69 12.30 -2.37
N ASP A 223 -16.53 13.31 -1.53
CA ASP A 223 -17.47 13.56 -0.44
C ASP A 223 -18.84 14.01 -1.00
N CYS A 224 -19.92 13.47 -0.44
CA CYS A 224 -21.27 13.74 -0.92
C CYS A 224 -22.30 13.73 0.21
N ALA A 225 -23.45 14.36 -0.05
CA ALA A 225 -24.63 14.33 0.82
C ALA A 225 -25.78 13.62 0.12
N VAL A 226 -26.53 12.79 0.86
CA VAL A 226 -27.73 12.13 0.34
C VAL A 226 -28.89 13.11 0.39
N ASN A 227 -29.55 13.33 -0.74
CA ASN A 227 -30.77 14.14 -0.81
C ASN A 227 -32.02 13.28 -0.79
N LYS A 228 -32.16 12.26 -1.65
CA LYS A 228 -33.37 11.42 -1.70
C LYS A 228 -33.07 10.01 -2.18
N ILE A 229 -33.60 9.02 -1.48
CA ILE A 229 -33.51 7.61 -1.87
C ILE A 229 -34.79 7.23 -2.65
N GLU A 230 -34.63 6.67 -3.85
CA GLU A 230 -35.71 6.28 -4.76
C GLU A 230 -35.45 4.87 -5.31
N GLY A 231 -36.06 3.84 -4.71
CA GLY A 231 -35.87 2.46 -5.15
C GLY A 231 -34.41 2.01 -5.04
N ASN A 232 -33.78 1.67 -6.18
CA ASN A 232 -32.39 1.21 -6.26
C ASN A 232 -31.39 2.34 -6.57
N GLU A 233 -31.86 3.59 -6.61
CA GLU A 233 -31.04 4.77 -6.87
C GLU A 233 -31.13 5.76 -5.71
N VAL A 234 -30.13 6.63 -5.65
CA VAL A 234 -30.08 7.74 -4.70
C VAL A 234 -29.69 9.02 -5.40
N GLU A 235 -30.45 10.06 -5.12
CA GLU A 235 -30.09 11.43 -5.44
C GLU A 235 -29.11 11.96 -4.38
N VAL A 236 -27.94 12.37 -4.84
CA VAL A 236 -26.86 12.93 -4.01
C VAL A 236 -26.46 14.32 -4.49
N ILE A 237 -25.87 15.11 -3.59
CA ILE A 237 -25.31 16.43 -3.87
C ILE A 237 -23.78 16.32 -3.79
N ILE A 238 -23.11 16.66 -4.89
CA ILE A 238 -21.65 16.72 -5.03
C ILE A 238 -21.30 18.11 -5.57
N GLU A 239 -20.50 18.89 -4.84
CA GLU A 239 -20.10 20.26 -5.25
C GLU A 239 -21.28 21.13 -5.73
N SER A 240 -22.39 21.07 -4.99
CA SER A 240 -23.66 21.78 -5.29
C SER A 240 -24.40 21.31 -6.55
N LYS A 241 -23.97 20.21 -7.19
CA LYS A 241 -24.68 19.56 -8.29
C LYS A 241 -25.40 18.31 -7.81
N THR A 242 -26.66 18.19 -8.21
CA THR A 242 -27.45 16.98 -7.98
C THR A 242 -27.07 15.90 -8.99
N ARG A 243 -26.85 14.67 -8.50
CA ARG A 243 -26.62 13.49 -9.33
C ARG A 243 -27.43 12.31 -8.83
N LYS A 244 -27.80 11.42 -9.75
CA LYS A 244 -28.37 10.12 -9.41
C LYS A 244 -27.29 9.05 -9.52
N LEU A 245 -27.12 8.26 -8.46
CA LEU A 245 -26.15 7.17 -8.39
C LEU A 245 -26.84 5.89 -7.91
N ALA A 246 -26.25 4.74 -8.24
CA ALA A 246 -26.63 3.47 -7.64
C ALA A 246 -26.29 3.45 -6.14
N LEU A 247 -27.10 2.76 -5.34
CA LEU A 247 -26.92 2.70 -3.87
C LEU A 247 -25.57 2.10 -3.45
N ASP A 248 -25.02 1.18 -4.23
CA ASP A 248 -23.72 0.56 -3.94
C ASP A 248 -22.53 1.50 -4.17
N ASN A 249 -22.72 2.57 -4.95
CA ASN A 249 -21.69 3.59 -5.19
C ASN A 249 -21.66 4.68 -4.12
N VAL A 250 -22.53 4.59 -3.10
CA VAL A 250 -22.60 5.58 -2.01
C VAL A 250 -22.33 4.88 -0.69
N MET A 251 -21.25 5.28 -0.03
CA MET A 251 -20.75 4.64 1.18
C MET A 251 -20.86 5.59 2.38
N LEU A 252 -21.48 5.11 3.46
CA LEU A 252 -21.60 5.86 4.70
C LEU A 252 -20.23 6.04 5.37
N ASN A 253 -19.88 7.27 5.72
CA ASN A 253 -18.61 7.58 6.39
C ASN A 253 -18.69 7.22 7.88
N SER A 254 -17.92 6.21 8.29
CA SER A 254 -17.90 5.69 9.66
C SER A 254 -17.03 6.49 10.65
N HIS A 255 -16.43 7.62 10.25
CA HIS A 255 -15.55 8.39 11.13
C HIS A 255 -16.29 9.35 12.10
N PRO A 256 -17.26 10.16 11.67
CA PRO A 256 -17.95 11.09 12.55
C PRO A 256 -18.63 10.38 13.73
N LYS A 257 -18.63 11.00 14.91
CA LYS A 257 -19.21 10.41 16.13
C LYS A 257 -20.70 10.07 15.96
N HIS A 258 -21.51 11.01 15.47
CA HIS A 258 -22.94 10.78 15.26
C HIS A 258 -23.22 9.62 14.29
N THR A 259 -22.39 9.43 13.26
CA THR A 259 -22.51 8.27 12.35
C THR A 259 -22.11 6.97 13.03
N ARG A 260 -21.07 6.97 13.87
CA ARG A 260 -20.72 5.80 14.67
C ARG A 260 -21.83 5.43 15.64
N ASP A 261 -22.43 6.40 16.32
CA ASP A 261 -23.56 6.20 17.22
C ASP A 261 -24.78 5.65 16.46
N PHE A 262 -25.03 6.12 15.23
CA PHE A 262 -26.05 5.55 14.35
C PHE A 262 -25.76 4.08 14.00
N ILE A 263 -24.52 3.77 13.62
CA ILE A 263 -24.10 2.41 13.28
C ILE A 263 -24.27 1.46 14.49
N GLU A 264 -23.85 1.88 15.69
CA GLU A 264 -23.99 1.03 16.88
C GLU A 264 -25.43 0.91 17.36
N ASN A 265 -26.18 2.01 17.41
CA ASN A 265 -27.48 2.04 18.07
C ASN A 265 -28.64 1.71 17.11
N GLN A 266 -28.60 2.21 15.87
CA GLN A 266 -29.67 2.00 14.90
C GLN A 266 -29.41 0.75 14.06
N LEU A 267 -28.23 0.63 13.45
CA LEU A 267 -27.86 -0.59 12.72
C LEU A 267 -27.60 -1.75 13.69
N GLY A 268 -27.20 -1.49 14.93
CA GLY A 268 -26.88 -2.56 15.89
C GLY A 268 -25.51 -3.19 15.65
N GLU A 269 -24.66 -2.58 14.82
CA GLU A 269 -23.36 -3.12 14.46
C GLU A 269 -22.29 -2.66 15.44
N LYS A 270 -21.60 -3.62 16.06
CA LYS A 270 -20.62 -3.34 17.12
C LYS A 270 -19.25 -2.90 16.59
N ILE A 271 -19.16 -1.67 16.11
CA ILE A 271 -17.91 -1.08 15.61
C ILE A 271 -16.86 -0.88 16.72
N SER A 272 -17.29 -0.57 17.94
CA SER A 272 -16.40 -0.36 19.10
C SER A 272 -15.59 -1.61 19.47
N GLU A 273 -16.13 -2.81 19.29
CA GLU A 273 -15.41 -4.07 19.52
C GLU A 273 -14.21 -4.19 18.56
N ILE A 274 -14.40 -3.85 17.28
CA ILE A 274 -13.33 -3.82 16.28
C ILE A 274 -12.28 -2.76 16.63
N GLU A 275 -12.70 -1.56 16.99
CA GLU A 275 -11.78 -0.48 17.36
C GLU A 275 -10.97 -0.83 18.62
N LYS A 276 -11.59 -1.50 19.61
CA LYS A 276 -10.92 -1.97 20.82
C LYS A 276 -9.86 -3.01 20.49
N LEU A 277 -10.16 -3.97 19.62
CA LEU A 277 -9.17 -4.96 19.19
C LEU A 277 -8.02 -4.29 18.43
N GLN A 278 -8.32 -3.41 17.48
CA GLN A 278 -7.33 -2.66 16.71
C GLN A 278 -6.37 -1.88 17.63
N ARG A 279 -6.89 -1.20 18.66
CA ARG A 279 -6.06 -0.46 19.63
C ARG A 279 -5.19 -1.40 20.47
N THR A 280 -5.76 -2.50 20.96
CA THR A 280 -5.04 -3.48 21.78
C THR A 280 -3.86 -4.08 21.03
N LEU A 281 -4.10 -4.54 19.80
CA LEU A 281 -3.07 -5.16 18.98
C LEU A 281 -2.10 -4.14 18.35
N GLY A 282 -2.53 -2.89 18.14
CA GLY A 282 -1.67 -1.81 17.62
C GLY A 282 -0.71 -1.23 18.66
N ARG A 283 -1.06 -1.28 19.95
CA ARG A 283 -0.24 -0.76 21.06
C ARG A 283 0.69 -1.84 21.61
N GLN A 284 1.66 -2.25 20.80
CA GLN A 284 2.68 -3.23 21.19
C GLN A 284 4.02 -2.56 21.49
N ARG A 285 4.81 -3.15 22.40
CA ARG A 285 6.21 -2.71 22.60
C ARG A 285 7.01 -2.94 21.32
N PRO A 286 8.01 -2.08 21.00
CA PRO A 286 8.75 -2.15 19.74
C PRO A 286 9.30 -3.55 19.39
N LYS A 287 9.86 -4.26 20.37
CA LYS A 287 10.37 -5.63 20.18
C LYS A 287 9.31 -6.60 19.66
N TYR A 288 8.12 -6.63 20.28
CA TYR A 288 7.01 -7.49 19.83
C TYR A 288 6.48 -7.05 18.48
N LYS A 289 6.42 -5.73 18.22
CA LYS A 289 5.99 -5.20 16.93
C LYS A 289 6.91 -5.66 15.80
N ILE A 290 8.23 -5.65 16.00
CA ILE A 290 9.22 -6.11 15.01
C ILE A 290 9.10 -7.62 14.76
N GLU A 291 8.90 -8.42 15.81
CA GLU A 291 8.69 -9.87 15.63
C GLU A 291 7.39 -10.15 14.86
N ASN A 292 6.31 -9.43 15.14
CA ASN A 292 5.07 -9.55 14.35
C ASN A 292 5.28 -9.14 12.88
N ILE A 293 6.02 -8.05 12.64
CA ILE A 293 6.39 -7.65 11.27
C ILE A 293 7.17 -8.78 10.58
N LYS A 294 8.15 -9.41 11.25
CA LYS A 294 8.89 -10.55 10.70
C LYS A 294 7.98 -11.72 10.35
N THR A 295 7.03 -12.06 11.22
CA THR A 295 6.04 -13.11 10.97
C THR A 295 5.21 -12.82 9.73
N TYR A 296 4.68 -11.60 9.59
CA TYR A 296 3.89 -11.22 8.42
C TYR A 296 4.75 -11.10 7.15
N ILE A 297 5.99 -10.62 7.23
CA ILE A 297 6.89 -10.63 6.07
C ILE A 297 7.15 -12.06 5.63
N LYS A 298 7.45 -12.97 6.56
CA LYS A 298 7.70 -14.38 6.24
C LYS A 298 6.49 -15.00 5.53
N LYS A 299 5.29 -14.83 6.10
CA LYS A 299 4.04 -15.33 5.52
C LYS A 299 3.76 -14.69 4.15
N LEU A 300 3.61 -13.37 4.11
CA LEU A 300 3.05 -12.66 2.96
C LEU A 300 4.05 -12.43 1.83
N LEU A 301 5.36 -12.35 2.13
CA LEU A 301 6.39 -12.02 1.14
C LEU A 301 7.35 -13.18 0.83
N ILE A 302 7.53 -14.16 1.73
CA ILE A 302 8.46 -15.27 1.47
C ILE A 302 7.69 -16.54 1.12
N GLU A 303 6.79 -16.98 1.99
CA GLU A 303 6.02 -18.23 1.80
C GLU A 303 5.07 -18.14 0.60
N TYR A 304 4.51 -16.95 0.34
CA TYR A 304 3.72 -16.68 -0.87
C TYR A 304 4.57 -16.40 -2.13
N GLY A 305 5.90 -16.42 -2.03
CA GLY A 305 6.79 -16.38 -3.20
C GLY A 305 7.00 -15.00 -3.82
N VAL A 306 6.89 -13.91 -3.05
CA VAL A 306 7.34 -12.58 -3.52
C VAL A 306 8.86 -12.51 -3.57
N PHE A 307 9.55 -13.02 -2.55
CA PHE A 307 11.00 -13.19 -2.51
C PHE A 307 11.39 -14.68 -2.63
N PRO A 308 12.47 -15.02 -3.36
CA PRO A 308 13.36 -14.11 -4.10
C PRO A 308 12.65 -13.45 -5.29
N ILE A 309 12.98 -12.19 -5.56
CA ILE A 309 12.45 -11.45 -6.71
C ILE A 309 13.53 -11.27 -7.77
N ARG A 310 13.22 -11.68 -9.00
CA ARG A 310 14.14 -11.58 -10.13
C ARG A 310 13.90 -10.30 -10.93
N LEU A 311 14.96 -9.54 -11.16
CA LEU A 311 15.00 -8.40 -12.07
C LEU A 311 16.17 -8.56 -13.03
N GLY A 312 15.85 -8.80 -14.31
CA GLY A 312 16.86 -9.08 -15.34
C GLY A 312 17.68 -10.32 -14.98
N ASN A 313 18.98 -10.11 -14.82
CA ASN A 313 19.94 -11.17 -14.47
C ASN A 313 20.23 -11.28 -12.96
N VAL A 314 19.51 -10.55 -12.11
CA VAL A 314 19.80 -10.47 -10.67
C VAL A 314 18.59 -10.92 -9.85
N ASP A 315 18.85 -11.75 -8.84
CA ASP A 315 17.87 -12.16 -7.85
C ASP A 315 18.08 -11.34 -6.56
N TYR A 316 16.99 -10.82 -6.02
CA TYR A 316 16.99 -10.06 -4.77
C TYR A 316 16.34 -10.91 -3.69
N VAL A 317 17.04 -11.08 -2.57
CA VAL A 317 16.60 -11.88 -1.42
C VAL A 317 16.44 -10.98 -0.20
N LEU A 318 15.35 -11.15 0.54
CA LEU A 318 15.12 -10.44 1.79
C LEU A 318 15.77 -11.16 2.97
N LYS A 319 16.58 -10.45 3.77
CA LYS A 319 17.13 -10.95 5.03
C LYS A 319 16.27 -10.48 6.20
N LEU A 320 15.65 -11.43 6.92
CA LEU A 320 14.78 -11.18 8.08
C LEU A 320 15.54 -10.84 9.38
N VAL A 321 16.62 -10.07 9.25
CA VAL A 321 17.38 -9.53 10.37
C VAL A 321 17.14 -8.03 10.38
N PRO A 322 16.41 -7.50 11.39
CA PRO A 322 16.16 -6.07 11.48
C PRO A 322 17.47 -5.31 11.74
N GLN A 323 17.59 -4.11 11.19
CA GLN A 323 18.76 -3.27 11.44
C GLN A 323 18.75 -2.72 12.87
N THR A 324 19.93 -2.62 13.47
CA THR A 324 20.16 -1.96 14.76
C THR A 324 20.96 -0.71 14.51
N ILE A 325 20.41 0.44 14.89
CA ILE A 325 21.10 1.73 14.82
C ILE A 325 21.71 2.01 16.18
N PHE A 326 23.02 2.16 16.22
CA PHE A 326 23.71 2.66 17.40
C PHE A 326 23.65 4.18 17.38
N PRO A 327 23.18 4.84 18.45
CA PRO A 327 23.30 6.29 18.53
C PRO A 327 24.78 6.65 18.48
N SER A 328 25.19 7.41 17.46
CA SER A 328 26.51 8.01 17.44
C SER A 328 26.54 9.09 18.53
N TYR A 329 27.30 8.83 19.60
CA TYR A 329 27.74 9.91 20.47
C TYR A 329 28.67 10.78 19.64
N ARG A 330 28.19 11.97 19.25
CA ARG A 330 29.05 13.05 18.79
C ARG A 330 29.32 13.99 19.95
#